data_AF-A0A2V5MXC7-F1
#
_entry.id   AF-A0A2V5MXC7-F1
#
_cell.length_a   1.000
_cell.length_b   1.000
_cell.length_c   1.000
_cell.angle_alpha   90.00
_cell.angle_beta   90.00
_cell.angle_gamma   90.00
#
_symmetry.space_group_name_H-M   'P 1'
#
loop_
_entity.id
_entity.type
_entity.pdbx_description
1 polymer ?
#
loop_
_entity_poly.entity_id
_entity_poly.type
_entity_poly.pdbx_seq_one_letter_code
_entity_poly.pdbx_strand_id
1 'polypeptide(L)'
;MRPMDTTAASAKSCPVDMDLTASVTEALARQVARWSNECQAFLEWQRGSVLASEIGSDLRRRHETVLRRLMALGRMLNAAASDPEFMDRRAAEVVTGRLAQLQESWDITHPSIGTAESEAILAAHFKL
;
A
#
# COMPACT_ATOMS: atom_id res chain seq x y z
N MET A 1 -31.09 -15.80 58.37
CA MET A 1 -31.58 -15.08 57.17
C MET A 1 -30.48 -14.10 56.76
N ARG A 2 -29.74 -14.37 55.67
CA ARG A 2 -28.76 -13.46 55.08
C ARG A 2 -29.47 -12.42 54.19
N PRO A 3 -28.86 -11.27 53.96
CA PRO A 3 -28.76 -10.76 52.60
C PRO A 3 -27.30 -10.78 52.14
N MET A 4 -27.12 -11.41 50.98
CA MET A 4 -25.89 -11.43 50.20
C MET A 4 -25.68 -10.10 49.49
N ASP A 5 -24.43 -9.66 49.50
CA ASP A 5 -23.69 -8.95 48.46
C ASP A 5 -24.48 -8.42 47.26
N THR A 6 -24.56 -7.09 47.17
CA THR A 6 -24.69 -6.40 45.87
C THR A 6 -23.37 -5.68 45.62
N THR A 7 -22.33 -6.43 45.26
CA THR A 7 -21.13 -5.86 44.65
C THR A 7 -21.54 -5.40 43.26
N ALA A 8 -21.85 -4.11 43.11
CA ALA A 8 -22.08 -3.49 41.82
C ALA A 8 -20.82 -3.70 40.96
N ALA A 9 -20.94 -4.55 39.94
CA ALA A 9 -19.94 -4.68 38.90
C ALA A 9 -19.80 -3.32 38.21
N SER A 10 -18.77 -2.57 38.58
CA SER A 10 -18.35 -1.37 37.88
C SER A 10 -18.00 -1.79 36.46
N ALA A 11 -18.93 -1.56 35.53
CA ALA A 11 -18.68 -1.70 34.10
C ALA A 11 -17.56 -0.73 33.75
N LYS A 12 -16.34 -1.26 33.62
CA LYS A 12 -15.19 -0.52 33.11
C LYS A 12 -15.53 -0.12 31.68
N SER A 13 -16.06 1.08 31.52
CA SER A 13 -16.26 1.71 30.22
C SER A 13 -14.92 1.79 29.52
N CYS A 14 -14.83 1.29 28.29
CA CYS A 14 -13.66 1.51 27.46
C CYS A 14 -13.52 3.03 27.28
N PRO A 15 -12.40 3.66 27.65
CA PRO A 15 -12.24 5.12 27.60
C PRO A 15 -12.09 5.66 26.17
N VAL A 16 -12.32 4.81 25.17
CA VAL A 16 -12.17 5.11 23.76
C VAL A 16 -13.56 5.42 23.21
N ASP A 17 -13.76 6.68 22.87
CA ASP A 17 -15.01 7.22 22.33
C ASP A 17 -15.40 6.47 21.04
N MET A 18 -16.71 6.25 20.84
CA MET A 18 -17.26 5.60 19.65
C MET A 18 -16.94 6.37 18.36
N ASP A 19 -16.51 7.62 18.48
CA ASP A 19 -16.10 8.49 17.37
C ASP A 19 -14.66 8.20 16.87
N LEU A 20 -13.87 7.39 17.58
CA LEU A 20 -12.51 7.05 17.15
C LEU A 20 -12.52 6.26 15.84
N THR A 21 -13.44 5.33 15.65
CA THR A 21 -13.52 4.51 14.43
C THR A 21 -13.76 5.38 13.20
N ALA A 22 -14.69 6.34 13.30
CA ALA A 22 -14.95 7.29 12.21
C ALA A 22 -13.72 8.15 11.91
N SER A 23 -13.04 8.65 12.96
CA SER A 23 -11.82 9.44 12.83
C SER A 23 -10.68 8.66 12.14
N VAL A 24 -10.49 7.40 12.51
CA VAL A 24 -9.48 6.51 11.91
C VAL A 24 -9.79 6.25 10.44
N THR A 25 -11.04 5.95 10.10
CA THR A 25 -11.48 5.74 8.71
C THR A 25 -11.25 7.00 7.87
N GLU A 26 -11.60 8.17 8.39
CA GLU A 26 -11.38 9.44 7.69
C GLU A 26 -9.87 9.73 7.50
N ALA A 27 -9.05 9.43 8.51
CA ALA A 27 -7.60 9.56 8.41
C ALA A 27 -7.01 8.64 7.34
N LEU A 28 -7.47 7.39 7.27
CA LEU A 28 -7.06 6.44 6.23
C LEU A 28 -7.48 6.95 4.83
N ALA A 29 -8.73 7.41 4.69
CA ALA A 29 -9.23 7.94 3.42
C ALA A 29 -8.40 9.15 2.93
N ARG A 30 -8.06 10.09 3.81
CA ARG A 30 -7.17 11.22 3.49
C ARG A 30 -5.78 10.76 3.08
N GLN A 31 -5.23 9.76 3.78
CA GLN A 31 -3.91 9.23 3.47
C GLN A 31 -3.91 8.52 2.10
N VAL A 32 -4.97 7.77 1.76
CA VAL A 32 -5.15 7.15 0.45
C VAL A 32 -5.27 8.20 -0.65
N ALA A 33 -6.07 9.25 -0.43
CA ALA A 33 -6.22 10.35 -1.40
C ALA A 33 -4.89 11.05 -1.67
N ARG A 34 -4.14 11.37 -0.61
CA ARG A 34 -2.82 11.99 -0.72
C ARG A 34 -1.86 11.08 -1.50
N TRP A 35 -1.75 9.82 -1.09
CA TRP A 35 -0.87 8.85 -1.77
C TRP A 35 -1.25 8.67 -3.25
N SER A 36 -2.54 8.62 -3.58
CA SER A 36 -3.02 8.51 -4.97
C SER A 36 -2.58 9.70 -5.83
N ASN A 37 -2.59 10.92 -5.28
CA ASN A 37 -2.10 12.12 -5.97
C ASN A 37 -0.59 12.06 -6.22
N GLU A 38 0.20 11.60 -5.23
CA GLU A 38 1.64 11.41 -5.40
C GLU A 38 1.96 10.35 -6.48
N CYS A 39 1.19 9.25 -6.51
CA CYS A 39 1.29 8.24 -7.56
C CYS A 39 0.99 8.83 -8.95
N GLN A 40 -0.05 9.64 -9.07
CA GLN A 40 -0.40 10.29 -10.34
C GLN A 40 0.73 11.20 -10.82
N ALA A 41 1.23 12.09 -9.95
CA ALA A 41 2.32 13.00 -10.28
C ALA A 41 3.60 12.24 -10.68
N PHE A 42 3.93 11.16 -9.95
CA PHE A 42 5.07 10.31 -10.29
C PHE A 42 4.92 9.65 -11.66
N LEU A 43 3.76 9.07 -11.97
CA LEU A 43 3.51 8.39 -13.26
C LEU A 43 3.51 9.38 -14.43
N GLU A 44 2.98 10.60 -14.24
CA GLU A 44 3.05 11.67 -15.23
C GLU A 44 4.49 12.08 -15.52
N TRP A 45 5.28 12.31 -14.47
CA TRP A 45 6.70 12.58 -14.61
C TRP A 45 7.45 11.44 -15.30
N GLN A 46 7.18 10.18 -14.92
CA GLN A 46 7.82 9.03 -15.53
C GLN A 46 7.57 8.97 -17.04
N ARG A 47 6.32 9.19 -17.48
CA ARG A 47 5.98 9.24 -18.91
C ARG A 47 6.77 10.31 -19.65
N GLY A 48 6.90 11.50 -19.07
CA GLY A 48 7.58 12.63 -19.71
C GLY A 48 9.11 12.58 -19.66
N SER A 49 9.71 11.92 -18.67
CA SER A 49 11.17 11.94 -18.46
C SER A 49 11.83 10.58 -18.65
N VAL A 50 11.26 9.52 -18.10
CA VAL A 50 11.90 8.19 -18.06
C VAL A 50 11.61 7.40 -19.35
N LEU A 51 10.38 7.47 -19.85
CA LEU A 51 9.98 6.72 -21.05
C LEU A 51 10.26 7.47 -22.36
N ALA A 52 10.30 8.81 -22.32
CA ALA A 52 10.50 9.64 -23.51
C ALA A 52 11.98 9.93 -23.82
N SER A 53 12.91 9.61 -22.93
CA SER A 53 14.32 10.00 -23.06
C SER A 53 15.25 8.99 -22.40
N GLU A 54 16.47 8.89 -22.92
CA GLU A 54 17.51 8.11 -22.27
C GLU A 54 17.97 8.85 -21.01
N ILE A 55 17.53 8.36 -19.85
CA ILE A 55 17.94 8.94 -18.56
C ILE A 55 19.27 8.36 -18.08
N GLY A 56 20.08 9.18 -17.43
CA GLY A 56 21.31 8.74 -16.76
C GLY A 56 21.05 7.71 -15.66
N SER A 57 22.06 6.88 -15.38
CA SER A 57 21.99 5.76 -14.42
C SER A 57 21.56 6.17 -13.01
N ASP A 58 21.98 7.34 -12.53
CA ASP A 58 21.60 7.86 -11.22
C ASP A 58 20.12 8.21 -11.14
N LEU A 59 19.57 8.81 -12.20
CA LEU A 59 18.15 9.18 -12.25
C LEU A 59 17.28 7.92 -12.35
N ARG A 60 17.74 6.91 -13.09
CA ARG A 60 17.09 5.59 -13.15
C ARG A 60 17.01 4.96 -11.77
N ARG A 61 18.12 4.85 -11.05
CA ARG A 61 18.13 4.28 -9.68
C ARG A 61 17.19 5.00 -8.72
N ARG A 62 17.09 6.33 -8.83
CA ARG A 62 16.14 7.14 -8.03
C ARG A 62 14.70 6.82 -8.39
N HIS A 63 14.36 6.77 -9.69
CA HIS A 63 13.05 6.35 -10.18
C HIS A 63 12.65 4.98 -9.60
N GLU A 64 13.53 3.98 -9.70
CA GLU A 64 13.29 2.63 -9.18
C GLU A 64 13.02 2.60 -7.68
N THR A 65 13.79 3.40 -6.93
CA THR A 65 13.67 3.50 -5.48
C THR A 65 12.32 4.12 -5.10
N VAL A 66 11.91 5.18 -5.79
CA VAL A 66 10.62 5.83 -5.54
C VAL A 66 9.47 4.90 -5.91
N LEU A 67 9.51 4.25 -7.08
CA LEU A 67 8.48 3.33 -7.53
C LEU A 67 8.26 2.18 -6.53
N ARG A 68 9.34 1.53 -6.06
CA ARG A 68 9.24 0.48 -5.04
C ARG A 68 8.64 0.97 -3.73
N ARG A 69 8.99 2.19 -3.30
CA ARG A 69 8.43 2.79 -2.07
C ARG A 69 6.94 3.09 -2.21
N LEU A 70 6.50 3.62 -3.35
CA LEU A 70 5.09 3.87 -3.63
C LEU A 70 4.27 2.57 -3.64
N MET A 71 4.81 1.51 -4.25
CA MET A 71 4.17 0.18 -4.25
C MET A 71 4.11 -0.41 -2.84
N ALA A 72 5.19 -0.31 -2.05
CA ALA A 72 5.21 -0.81 -0.67
C ALA A 72 4.16 -0.09 0.20
N LEU A 73 4.08 1.24 0.11
CA LEU A 73 3.07 2.02 0.83
C LEU A 73 1.65 1.67 0.37
N GLY A 74 1.43 1.52 -0.95
CA GLY A 74 0.14 1.09 -1.49
C GLY A 74 -0.31 -0.27 -0.93
N ARG A 75 0.59 -1.24 -0.81
CA ARG A 75 0.27 -2.56 -0.20
C ARG A 75 -0.13 -2.43 1.27
N MET A 76 0.54 -1.58 2.04
CA MET A 76 0.16 -1.32 3.43
C MET A 76 -1.22 -0.65 3.54
N LEU A 77 -1.50 0.34 2.69
CA LEU A 77 -2.80 1.00 2.63
C LEU A 77 -3.91 0.04 2.19
N ASN A 78 -3.60 -0.89 1.27
CA ASN A 78 -4.56 -1.88 0.79
C ASN A 78 -4.95 -2.86 1.90
N ALA A 79 -3.97 -3.31 2.68
CA ALA A 79 -4.21 -4.17 3.83
C ALA A 79 -5.12 -3.47 4.86
N ALA A 80 -4.86 -2.19 5.15
CA ALA A 80 -5.69 -1.42 6.07
C ALA A 80 -7.10 -1.15 5.54
N ALA A 81 -7.26 -0.82 4.25
CA ALA A 81 -8.56 -0.50 3.66
C ALA A 81 -9.43 -1.73 3.35
N SER A 82 -8.82 -2.91 3.27
CA SER A 82 -9.53 -4.19 3.06
C SER A 82 -9.94 -4.87 4.37
N ASP A 83 -9.58 -4.27 5.52
CA ASP A 83 -9.97 -4.79 6.83
C ASP A 83 -11.51 -4.71 6.99
N PRO A 84 -12.20 -5.81 7.37
CA PRO A 84 -13.64 -5.82 7.57
C PRO A 84 -14.16 -4.79 8.57
N GLU A 85 -13.38 -4.42 9.58
CA GLU A 85 -13.75 -3.46 10.62
C GLU A 85 -13.58 -2.00 10.16
N PHE A 86 -12.76 -1.75 9.14
CA PHE A 86 -12.42 -0.43 8.62
C PHE A 86 -12.69 -0.29 7.12
N MET A 87 -13.65 -1.08 6.62
CA MET A 87 -13.90 -1.25 5.19
C MET A 87 -14.39 0.06 4.54
N ASP A 88 -13.45 0.90 4.10
CA ASP A 88 -13.71 1.95 3.13
C ASP A 88 -13.46 1.38 1.73
N ARG A 89 -14.53 0.84 1.15
CA ARG A 89 -14.50 0.23 -0.18
C ARG A 89 -13.94 1.19 -1.24
N ARG A 90 -14.25 2.48 -1.14
CA ARG A 90 -13.77 3.48 -2.09
C ARG A 90 -12.27 3.66 -1.95
N ALA A 91 -11.76 3.73 -0.73
CA ALA A 91 -10.32 3.79 -0.48
C ALA A 91 -9.62 2.53 -1.02
N ALA A 92 -10.16 1.34 -0.77
CA ALA A 92 -9.61 0.07 -1.27
C ALA A 92 -9.56 0.01 -2.81
N GLU A 93 -10.62 0.45 -3.49
CA GLU A 93 -10.68 0.53 -4.95
C GLU A 93 -9.63 1.49 -5.52
N VAL A 94 -9.46 2.67 -4.91
CA VAL A 94 -8.43 3.63 -5.30
C VAL A 94 -7.02 3.03 -5.12
N VAL A 95 -6.77 2.37 -3.99
CA VAL A 95 -5.47 1.75 -3.72
C VAL A 95 -5.17 0.65 -4.74
N THR A 96 -6.14 -0.23 -4.98
CA THR A 96 -6.00 -1.32 -5.95
C THR A 96 -5.71 -0.80 -7.35
N GLY A 97 -6.47 0.20 -7.82
CA GLY A 97 -6.27 0.79 -9.14
C GLY A 97 -4.90 1.44 -9.32
N ARG A 98 -4.42 2.17 -8.30
CA ARG A 98 -3.09 2.78 -8.34
C ARG A 98 -1.96 1.76 -8.23
N LEU A 99 -2.12 0.71 -7.43
CA LEU A 99 -1.14 -0.39 -7.38
C LEU A 99 -0.99 -1.07 -8.74
N ALA A 100 -2.10 -1.30 -9.45
CA ALA A 100 -2.07 -1.87 -10.80
C ALA A 100 -1.27 -0.98 -11.77
N GLN A 101 -1.52 0.34 -11.76
CA GLN A 101 -0.77 1.28 -12.61
C GLN A 101 0.73 1.34 -12.26
N LEU A 102 1.08 1.30 -10.97
CA LEU A 102 2.48 1.27 -10.54
C LEU A 102 3.16 -0.05 -10.95
N GLN A 103 2.44 -1.17 -10.91
CA GLN A 103 2.96 -2.46 -11.36
C GLN A 103 3.19 -2.48 -12.87
N GLU A 104 2.22 -2.02 -13.66
CA GLU A 104 2.39 -1.87 -15.11
C GLU A 104 3.59 -0.98 -15.44
N SER A 105 3.72 0.14 -14.73
CA SER A 105 4.87 1.04 -14.83
C SER A 105 6.20 0.35 -14.50
N TRP A 106 6.22 -0.52 -13.48
CA TRP A 106 7.39 -1.31 -13.13
C TRP A 106 7.75 -2.25 -14.29
N ASP A 107 6.79 -2.99 -14.81
CA ASP A 107 6.98 -3.99 -15.87
C ASP A 107 7.50 -3.35 -17.17
N ILE A 108 7.03 -2.14 -17.50
CA ILE A 108 7.51 -1.37 -18.66
C ILE A 108 8.96 -0.92 -18.48
N THR A 109 9.33 -0.46 -17.28
CA THR A 109 10.66 0.10 -17.01
C THR A 109 11.70 -0.95 -16.65
N HIS A 110 11.25 -2.12 -16.21
CA HIS A 110 12.04 -3.30 -15.87
C HIS A 110 11.49 -4.47 -16.66
N PRO A 111 11.63 -4.47 -18.00
CA PRO A 111 11.31 -5.65 -18.77
C PRO A 111 12.06 -6.79 -18.12
N SER A 112 11.32 -7.79 -17.64
CA SER A 112 11.87 -8.92 -16.91
C SER A 112 13.11 -9.36 -17.67
N ILE A 113 14.25 -9.44 -17.00
CA ILE A 113 15.35 -10.23 -17.54
C ILE A 113 14.70 -11.56 -17.89
N GLY A 114 14.74 -11.88 -19.19
CA GLY A 114 13.98 -12.98 -19.75
C GLY A 114 14.11 -14.18 -18.82
N THR A 115 13.00 -14.89 -18.63
CA THR A 115 12.86 -16.12 -17.83
C THR A 115 14.13 -16.99 -17.71
N ALA A 116 14.99 -17.00 -18.73
CA ALA A 116 16.37 -17.49 -18.71
C ALA A 116 17.24 -17.13 -17.48
N GLU A 117 17.25 -15.88 -16.98
CA GLU A 117 18.15 -15.53 -15.85
C GLU A 117 17.52 -15.89 -14.48
N SER A 118 16.18 -15.86 -14.41
CA SER A 118 15.45 -16.38 -13.24
C SER A 118 15.56 -17.92 -13.14
N GLU A 119 15.50 -18.63 -14.27
CA GLU A 119 15.75 -20.07 -14.34
C GLU A 119 17.21 -20.42 -14.03
N ALA A 120 18.19 -19.61 -14.45
CA ALA A 120 19.59 -19.82 -14.09
C ALA A 120 19.83 -19.70 -12.57
N ILE A 121 19.16 -18.76 -11.89
CA ILE A 121 19.24 -18.61 -10.43
C ILE A 121 18.54 -19.78 -9.73
N LEU A 122 17.37 -20.22 -10.21
CA LEU A 122 16.67 -21.37 -9.66
C LEU A 122 17.44 -22.68 -9.88
N ALA A 123 18.03 -22.90 -11.05
CA ALA A 123 18.85 -24.08 -11.34
C ALA A 123 20.18 -24.09 -10.58
N ALA A 124 20.78 -22.93 -10.31
CA ALA A 124 22.01 -22.82 -9.53
C ALA A 124 21.79 -23.11 -8.02
N HIS A 125 20.61 -22.81 -7.49
CA HIS A 125 20.31 -22.96 -6.06
C HIS A 125 19.43 -24.17 -5.72
N PHE A 126 18.65 -24.67 -6.67
CA PHE A 126 17.85 -25.87 -6.54
C PHE A 126 18.30 -26.85 -7.63
N LYS A 127 19.27 -27.72 -7.29
CA LYS A 127 19.64 -28.86 -8.13
C LYS A 127 18.42 -29.79 -8.26
N LEU A 128 17.71 -29.71 -9.38
CA LEU A 128 16.85 -30.79 -9.88
C LEU A 128 17.70 -31.74 -10.73
#